data_AF-A0A9P1FDR5-F1
#
_entry.id   AF-A0A9P1FDR5-F1
#
_cell.length_a   1.000
_cell.length_b   1.000
_cell.length_c   1.000
_cell.angle_alpha   90.00
_cell.angle_beta   90.00
_cell.angle_gamma   90.00
#
_symmetry.space_group_name_H-M   'P 1'
#
loop_
_entity.id
_entity.type
_entity.pdbx_description
1 polymer ?
#
loop_
_entity_poly.entity_id
_entity_poly.type
_entity_poly.pdbx_seq_one_letter_code
_entity_poly.pdbx_strand_id
1 'polypeptide(L)'
;MAESDNVLVNLQRWAQHTVNHVKGGHGSGALLWETRPIGSSSMFSGTCYPERALAYIGAARKMQDPTLKELTEPLWTCEIDSKARGSQRDSLPPTACKFENIEHFISPEALAEMKKVKIKHSTKRFQKWWGIASKATMCTHAYCSQHLRKCPIRDSFLDVTGSICKSFSSLGNLEGEDSENSILLVIWMVFNFRRRTAILTHENVRGFVSQLISDEACKAGYNHVQAKCHPRDVGIPVGRPRKYFGFKKAMITLFSQSIFMCIFTYGNR
;
A
#
# COMPACT_ATOMS: atom_id res chain seq x y z
N MET A 1 -1.38 -30.59 -8.94
CA MET A 1 -0.07 -30.49 -8.24
C MET A 1 1.05 -29.98 -9.14
N ALA A 2 1.07 -30.24 -10.45
CA ALA A 2 2.14 -29.73 -11.34
C ALA A 2 2.06 -28.22 -11.68
N GLU A 3 0.88 -27.58 -11.59
CA GLU A 3 0.74 -26.14 -11.88
C GLU A 3 1.28 -25.22 -10.77
N SER A 4 1.32 -25.68 -9.52
CA SER A 4 1.79 -24.86 -8.38
C SER A 4 3.31 -24.67 -8.37
N ASP A 5 4.06 -25.67 -8.82
CA ASP A 5 5.53 -25.65 -8.81
C ASP A 5 6.07 -24.67 -9.87
N ASN A 6 5.38 -24.58 -11.01
CA ASN A 6 5.74 -23.66 -12.08
C ASN A 6 5.56 -22.18 -11.67
N VAL A 7 4.58 -21.92 -10.79
CA VAL A 7 4.28 -20.57 -10.29
C VAL A 7 5.37 -20.04 -9.35
N LEU A 8 5.87 -20.86 -8.42
CA LEU A 8 6.95 -20.47 -7.51
C LEU A 8 8.28 -20.26 -8.25
N VAL A 9 8.58 -21.11 -9.23
CA VAL A 9 9.78 -20.97 -10.08
C VAL A 9 9.73 -19.69 -10.91
N ASN A 10 8.57 -19.36 -11.50
CA ASN A 10 8.42 -18.13 -12.28
C ASN A 10 8.53 -16.87 -11.41
N LEU A 11 8.03 -16.91 -10.17
CA LEU A 11 8.19 -15.86 -9.18
C LEU A 11 9.65 -15.59 -8.82
N GLN A 12 10.42 -16.64 -8.55
CA GLN A 12 11.84 -16.52 -8.24
C GLN A 12 12.62 -15.98 -9.44
N ARG A 13 12.31 -16.46 -10.66
CA ARG A 13 12.91 -15.93 -11.90
C ARG A 13 12.59 -14.45 -12.11
N TRP A 14 11.34 -14.05 -11.92
CA TRP A 14 10.92 -12.65 -12.01
C TRP A 14 11.66 -11.75 -11.00
N ALA A 15 11.78 -12.20 -9.75
CA ALA A 15 12.50 -11.45 -8.71
C ALA A 15 13.99 -11.32 -9.07
N GLN A 16 14.59 -12.40 -9.58
CA GLN A 16 15.98 -12.38 -10.06
C GLN A 16 16.18 -11.42 -11.24
N HIS A 17 15.29 -11.45 -12.23
CA HIS A 17 15.32 -10.52 -13.36
C HIS A 17 15.20 -9.06 -12.91
N THR A 18 14.30 -8.79 -11.96
CA THR A 18 14.12 -7.46 -11.36
C THR A 18 15.41 -6.97 -10.71
N VAL A 19 16.03 -7.79 -9.85
CA VAL A 19 17.28 -7.41 -9.15
C VAL A 19 18.41 -7.20 -10.17
N ASN A 20 18.55 -8.07 -11.17
CA ASN A 20 19.55 -7.95 -12.23
C ASN A 20 19.39 -6.66 -13.04
N HIS A 21 18.16 -6.30 -13.41
CA HIS A 21 17.88 -5.08 -14.17
C HIS A 21 18.26 -3.82 -13.39
N VAL A 22 17.94 -3.78 -12.09
CA VAL A 22 18.24 -2.61 -11.24
C VAL A 22 19.74 -2.50 -10.95
N LYS A 23 20.45 -3.61 -10.81
CA LYS A 23 21.91 -3.65 -10.64
C LYS A 23 22.67 -3.04 -11.82
N GLY A 24 22.19 -3.29 -13.04
CA GLY A 24 22.84 -2.85 -14.28
C GLY A 24 22.60 -1.38 -14.63
N GLY A 25 21.56 -0.74 -14.08
CA GLY A 25 21.16 0.63 -14.44
C GLY A 25 21.25 1.67 -13.31
N HIS A 26 21.32 1.24 -12.05
CA HIS A 26 21.32 2.15 -10.91
C HIS A 26 22.40 1.72 -9.91
N GLY A 27 23.42 2.58 -9.72
CA GLY A 27 24.51 2.35 -8.79
C GLY A 27 24.05 2.15 -7.34
N SER A 28 25.00 1.79 -6.49
CA SER A 28 24.89 1.72 -5.03
C SER A 28 24.06 2.89 -4.48
N GLY A 29 22.82 2.61 -4.04
CA GLY A 29 21.86 3.62 -3.63
C GLY A 29 20.39 3.26 -3.92
N ALA A 30 20.10 2.31 -4.82
CA ALA A 30 18.72 1.89 -5.04
C ALA A 30 18.10 1.30 -3.76
N LEU A 31 16.79 1.52 -3.55
CA LEU A 31 16.06 0.97 -2.39
C LEU A 31 16.27 -0.55 -2.24
N LEU A 32 16.40 -1.24 -3.38
CA LEU A 32 16.70 -2.67 -3.47
C LEU A 32 18.11 -3.05 -3.00
N TRP A 33 18.95 -2.12 -2.58
CA TRP A 33 20.28 -2.35 -2.03
C TRP A 33 20.42 -1.77 -0.61
N GLU A 34 19.31 -1.34 0.01
CA GLU A 34 19.32 -0.89 1.39
C GLU A 34 19.78 -2.01 2.33
N THR A 35 20.69 -1.66 3.24
CA THR A 35 21.38 -2.62 4.13
C THR A 35 20.63 -2.87 5.42
N ARG A 36 19.65 -2.00 5.74
CA ARG A 36 18.77 -2.12 6.90
C ARG A 36 17.34 -2.45 6.46
N PRO A 37 16.61 -3.29 7.20
CA PRO A 37 15.18 -3.44 6.98
C PRO A 37 14.50 -2.07 7.05
N ILE A 38 13.69 -1.74 6.05
CA ILE A 38 12.84 -0.56 6.08
C ILE A 38 11.46 -0.94 6.62
N GLY A 39 10.91 -0.11 7.50
CA GLY A 39 9.59 -0.35 8.05
C GLY A 39 8.51 -0.31 6.98
N SER A 40 7.70 -1.35 6.88
CA SER A 40 6.53 -1.39 6.01
C SER A 40 5.22 -1.43 6.79
N SER A 41 4.17 -0.86 6.22
CA SER A 41 2.82 -0.94 6.75
C SER A 41 1.78 -1.21 5.66
N SER A 42 0.61 -1.72 6.07
CA SER A 42 -0.50 -1.93 5.13
C SER A 42 -1.84 -1.50 5.68
N MET A 43 -2.71 -0.91 4.84
CA MET A 43 -4.09 -0.53 5.21
C MET A 43 -5.12 -1.00 4.19
N PHE A 44 -6.32 -1.41 4.63
CA PHE A 44 -7.44 -1.88 3.80
C PHE A 44 -7.07 -3.00 2.84
N SER A 45 -7.23 -4.25 3.25
CA SER A 45 -6.97 -5.42 2.42
C SER A 45 -5.56 -5.46 1.79
N GLY A 46 -5.17 -6.61 1.25
CA GLY A 46 -3.84 -6.74 0.65
C GLY A 46 -2.69 -6.99 1.62
N THR A 47 -2.96 -7.13 2.92
CA THR A 47 -1.93 -7.60 3.86
C THR A 47 -1.40 -8.97 3.44
N CYS A 48 -0.09 -9.14 3.56
CA CYS A 48 0.70 -10.31 3.15
C CYS A 48 0.98 -10.43 1.64
N TYR A 49 0.53 -9.52 0.77
CA TYR A 49 0.79 -9.64 -0.67
C TYR A 49 1.96 -8.79 -1.16
N PRO A 50 1.98 -7.46 -0.95
CA PRO A 50 3.18 -6.64 -1.14
C PRO A 50 4.34 -7.14 -0.29
N GLU A 51 4.09 -7.57 0.95
CA GLU A 51 5.11 -8.12 1.85
C GLU A 51 5.68 -9.44 1.30
N ARG A 52 4.85 -10.29 0.66
CA ARG A 52 5.35 -11.48 -0.04
C ARG A 52 6.15 -11.13 -1.28
N ALA A 53 5.72 -10.15 -2.07
CA ALA A 53 6.50 -9.68 -3.22
C ALA A 53 7.87 -9.15 -2.78
N LEU A 54 7.90 -8.36 -1.70
CA LEU A 54 9.12 -7.85 -1.08
C LEU A 54 9.98 -8.98 -0.49
N ALA A 55 9.38 -10.05 0.04
CA ALA A 55 10.11 -11.24 0.49
C ALA A 55 10.77 -11.99 -0.68
N TYR A 56 10.10 -12.14 -1.83
CA TYR A 56 10.73 -12.73 -3.03
C TYR A 56 11.88 -11.88 -3.57
N ILE A 57 11.71 -10.56 -3.58
CA ILE A 57 12.80 -9.63 -3.92
C ILE A 57 13.94 -9.74 -2.90
N GLY A 58 13.63 -9.80 -1.60
CA GLY A 58 14.58 -10.02 -0.51
C GLY A 58 15.41 -11.29 -0.71
N ALA A 59 14.76 -12.41 -1.04
CA ALA A 59 15.42 -13.68 -1.33
C ALA A 59 16.33 -13.59 -2.57
N ALA A 60 15.86 -12.99 -3.66
CA ALA A 60 16.66 -12.80 -4.87
C ALA A 60 17.90 -11.91 -4.64
N ARG A 61 17.80 -10.90 -3.76
CA ARG A 61 18.94 -10.08 -3.34
C ARG A 61 19.98 -10.90 -2.59
N LYS A 62 19.53 -11.71 -1.63
CA LYS A 62 20.40 -12.57 -0.81
C LYS A 62 21.14 -13.63 -1.64
N MET A 63 20.54 -14.09 -2.74
CA MET A 63 21.24 -14.96 -3.70
C MET A 63 22.42 -14.26 -4.38
N GLN A 64 22.40 -12.93 -4.50
CA GLN A 64 23.52 -12.17 -5.07
C GLN A 64 24.54 -11.71 -4.03
N ASP A 65 24.06 -11.36 -2.83
CA ASP A 65 24.88 -10.96 -1.70
C ASP A 65 24.25 -11.51 -0.40
N PRO A 66 24.80 -12.62 0.14
CA PRO A 66 24.29 -13.27 1.34
C PRO A 66 24.35 -12.41 2.61
N THR A 67 25.12 -11.32 2.61
CA THR A 67 25.26 -10.42 3.78
C THR A 67 24.06 -9.47 3.93
N LEU A 68 23.22 -9.34 2.89
CA LEU A 68 22.05 -8.47 2.90
C LEU A 68 20.95 -8.98 3.84
N LYS A 69 20.40 -8.08 4.64
CA LYS A 69 19.22 -8.35 5.48
C LYS A 69 17.93 -8.34 4.66
N GLU A 70 16.85 -8.81 5.27
CA GLU A 70 15.50 -8.65 4.70
C GLU A 70 15.25 -7.19 4.31
N LEU A 71 14.61 -7.00 3.15
CA LEU A 71 14.38 -5.66 2.60
C LEU A 71 13.45 -4.84 3.49
N THR A 72 12.40 -5.47 4.02
CA THR A 72 11.36 -4.79 4.79
C THR A 72 11.02 -5.54 6.06
N GLU A 73 10.75 -4.80 7.13
CA GLU A 73 10.11 -5.34 8.33
C GLU A 73 8.66 -4.85 8.44
N PRO A 74 7.66 -5.74 8.52
CA PRO A 74 6.28 -5.31 8.72
C PRO A 74 6.16 -4.71 10.13
N LEU A 75 5.87 -3.41 10.19
CA LEU A 75 5.72 -2.68 11.45
C LEU A 75 4.30 -2.81 11.99
N TRP A 76 3.32 -2.67 11.11
CA TRP A 76 1.93 -2.75 11.48
C TRP A 76 1.00 -2.91 10.27
N THR A 77 -0.19 -3.43 10.53
CA THR A 77 -1.26 -3.57 9.55
C THR A 77 -2.55 -2.95 10.10
N CYS A 78 -3.42 -2.47 9.23
CA CYS A 78 -4.73 -1.92 9.60
C CYS A 78 -5.81 -2.51 8.70
N GLU A 79 -6.72 -3.30 9.27
CA GLU A 79 -7.75 -4.01 8.52
C GLU A 79 -9.09 -3.94 9.23
N ILE A 80 -10.13 -3.47 8.53
CA ILE A 80 -11.49 -3.27 9.05
C ILE A 80 -12.27 -4.58 9.09
N ASP A 81 -12.02 -5.49 8.14
CA ASP A 81 -12.70 -6.78 8.11
C ASP A 81 -12.10 -7.76 9.11
N SER A 82 -12.94 -8.32 9.99
CA SER A 82 -12.48 -9.24 11.03
C SER A 82 -11.95 -10.57 10.49
N LYS A 83 -12.46 -11.05 9.35
CA LYS A 83 -11.98 -12.29 8.71
C LYS A 83 -10.62 -12.06 8.07
N ALA A 84 -10.44 -10.96 7.36
CA ALA A 84 -9.17 -10.54 6.77
C ALA A 84 -8.13 -10.25 7.86
N ARG A 85 -8.54 -9.68 9.00
CA ARG A 85 -7.68 -9.64 10.20
C ARG A 85 -7.30 -11.06 10.60
N GLY A 86 -8.28 -11.95 10.79
CA GLY A 86 -8.04 -13.33 11.24
C GLY A 86 -6.97 -14.06 10.42
N SER A 87 -7.01 -13.95 9.09
CA SER A 87 -6.06 -14.63 8.18
C SER A 87 -4.62 -14.10 8.25
N GLN A 88 -4.39 -12.92 8.83
CA GLN A 88 -3.05 -12.33 9.00
C GLN A 88 -2.34 -12.80 10.28
N ARG A 89 -3.07 -13.46 11.20
CA ARG A 89 -2.58 -13.75 12.57
C ARG A 89 -1.28 -14.55 12.59
N ASP A 90 -1.06 -15.41 11.60
CA ASP A 90 0.12 -16.29 11.54
C ASP A 90 1.24 -15.72 10.66
N SER A 91 1.02 -14.58 10.00
CA SER A 91 1.95 -14.03 8.98
C SER A 91 2.80 -12.86 9.49
N LEU A 92 2.41 -12.23 10.59
CA LEU A 92 3.09 -11.05 11.13
C LEU A 92 3.98 -11.43 12.33
N PRO A 93 5.18 -10.83 12.46
CA PRO A 93 6.02 -11.06 13.63
C PRO A 93 5.32 -10.56 14.91
N PRO A 94 5.63 -11.15 16.08
CA PRO A 94 5.03 -10.74 17.36
C PRO A 94 5.20 -9.26 17.69
N THR A 95 6.26 -8.63 17.14
CA THR A 95 6.58 -7.20 17.31
C THR A 95 5.72 -6.26 16.46
N ALA A 96 5.05 -6.75 15.41
CA ALA A 96 4.18 -5.94 14.56
C ALA A 96 2.86 -5.61 15.25
N CYS A 97 2.28 -4.43 14.97
CA CYS A 97 0.95 -4.08 15.45
C CYS A 97 -0.15 -4.46 14.45
N LYS A 98 -1.35 -4.74 14.95
CA LYS A 98 -2.52 -5.05 14.14
C LYS A 98 -3.69 -4.18 14.55
N PHE A 99 -3.85 -3.07 13.86
CA PHE A 99 -4.89 -2.08 14.11
C PHE A 99 -6.20 -2.48 13.39
N GLU A 100 -7.32 -2.10 14.00
CA GLU A 100 -8.64 -2.57 13.55
C GLU A 100 -9.31 -1.62 12.58
N ASN A 101 -9.07 -0.32 12.69
CA ASN A 101 -9.76 0.65 11.87
C ASN A 101 -8.90 1.89 11.70
N ILE A 102 -8.77 2.34 10.45
CA ILE A 102 -8.05 3.56 10.13
C ILE A 102 -8.70 4.79 10.75
N GLU A 103 -10.00 4.71 11.05
CA GLU A 103 -10.74 5.83 11.61
C GLU A 103 -10.16 6.25 12.96
N HIS A 104 -9.40 5.36 13.62
CA HIS A 104 -8.66 5.65 14.85
C HIS A 104 -7.38 6.48 14.63
N PHE A 105 -6.98 6.74 13.38
CA PHE A 105 -5.74 7.44 13.02
C PHE A 105 -5.95 8.96 12.89
N ILE A 106 -7.21 9.39 12.93
CA ILE A 106 -7.64 10.79 12.92
C ILE A 106 -8.43 11.08 14.20
N SER A 107 -8.43 12.35 14.64
CA SER A 107 -9.17 12.72 15.86
C SER A 107 -10.68 12.41 15.73
N PRO A 108 -11.34 11.96 16.83
CA PRO A 108 -12.76 11.64 16.81
C PRO A 108 -13.64 12.81 16.35
N GLU A 109 -13.27 14.05 16.69
CA GLU A 109 -13.99 15.26 16.32
C GLU A 109 -13.98 15.47 14.81
N ALA A 110 -12.79 15.34 14.20
CA ALA A 110 -12.65 15.47 12.75
C ALA A 110 -13.37 14.33 12.02
N LEU A 111 -13.30 13.10 12.53
CA LEU A 111 -14.05 11.97 11.96
C LEU A 111 -15.57 12.23 12.01
N ALA A 112 -16.07 12.73 13.13
CA ALA A 112 -17.49 13.08 13.29
C ALA A 112 -17.90 14.17 12.28
N GLU A 113 -17.09 15.20 12.08
CA GLU A 113 -17.30 16.23 11.07
C GLU A 113 -17.30 15.67 9.64
N MET A 114 -16.34 14.78 9.31
CA MET A 114 -16.30 14.11 8.01
C MET A 114 -17.57 13.28 7.76
N LYS A 115 -18.07 12.56 8.78
CA LYS A 115 -19.31 11.76 8.68
C LYS A 115 -20.59 12.61 8.52
N LYS A 116 -20.57 13.89 8.92
CA LYS A 116 -21.68 14.84 8.68
C LYS A 116 -21.78 15.31 7.23
N VAL A 117 -20.77 15.08 6.38
CA VAL A 117 -20.77 15.53 4.98
C VAL A 117 -21.73 14.69 4.13
N LYS A 118 -22.92 15.26 3.83
CA LYS A 118 -24.00 14.62 3.04
C LYS A 118 -24.05 15.04 1.56
N ILE A 119 -22.98 15.60 1.00
CA ILE A 119 -22.92 15.97 -0.43
C ILE A 119 -23.00 14.69 -1.26
N LYS A 120 -23.93 14.60 -2.22
CA LYS A 120 -24.07 13.44 -3.13
C LYS A 120 -23.58 13.80 -4.53
N HIS A 121 -23.09 12.79 -5.27
CA HIS A 121 -22.80 12.85 -6.71
C HIS A 121 -21.87 14.02 -7.11
N SER A 122 -20.81 14.26 -6.34
CA SER A 122 -19.90 15.36 -6.58
C SER A 122 -18.53 15.13 -5.96
N THR A 123 -17.49 15.33 -6.76
CA THR A 123 -16.08 15.45 -6.32
C THR A 123 -15.88 16.44 -5.17
N LYS A 124 -16.81 17.38 -4.96
CA LYS A 124 -16.87 18.28 -3.80
C LYS A 124 -16.93 17.54 -2.47
N ARG A 125 -17.52 16.33 -2.41
CA ARG A 125 -17.56 15.50 -1.19
C ARG A 125 -16.15 15.09 -0.77
N PHE A 126 -15.37 14.55 -1.72
CA PHE A 126 -13.98 14.18 -1.51
C PHE A 126 -13.13 15.38 -1.07
N GLN A 127 -13.25 16.51 -1.76
CA GLN A 127 -12.53 17.74 -1.43
C GLN A 127 -12.88 18.26 -0.02
N LYS A 128 -14.14 18.15 0.40
CA LYS A 128 -14.56 18.55 1.74
C LYS A 128 -13.99 17.62 2.82
N TRP A 129 -14.03 16.31 2.60
CA TRP A 129 -13.35 15.35 3.47
C TRP A 129 -11.85 15.64 3.57
N TRP A 130 -11.20 15.90 2.43
CA TRP A 130 -9.79 16.26 2.37
C TRP A 130 -9.48 17.50 3.21
N GLY A 131 -10.28 18.56 3.05
CA GLY A 131 -10.12 19.82 3.77
C GLY A 131 -10.29 19.67 5.29
N ILE A 132 -11.18 18.78 5.75
CA ILE A 132 -11.34 18.45 7.18
C ILE A 132 -10.13 17.65 7.66
N ALA A 133 -9.81 16.55 6.99
CA ALA A 133 -8.72 15.65 7.39
C ALA A 133 -7.36 16.35 7.43
N SER A 134 -7.06 17.20 6.44
CA SER A 134 -5.79 17.93 6.36
C SER A 134 -5.53 18.85 7.55
N LYS A 135 -6.59 19.34 8.20
CA LYS A 135 -6.53 20.21 9.38
C LYS A 135 -6.66 19.45 10.70
N ALA A 136 -7.07 18.19 10.65
CA ALA A 136 -7.34 17.38 11.83
C ALA A 136 -6.07 16.98 12.58
N THR A 137 -6.16 16.75 13.88
CA THR A 137 -5.06 16.13 14.64
C THR A 137 -4.97 14.64 14.27
N MET A 138 -3.77 14.18 13.91
CA MET A 138 -3.52 12.75 13.67
C MET A 138 -3.22 12.05 14.98
N CYS A 139 -3.82 10.88 15.20
CA CYS A 139 -3.56 10.08 16.38
C CYS A 139 -2.15 9.47 16.30
N THR A 140 -1.46 9.43 17.43
CA THR A 140 -0.14 8.78 17.55
C THR A 140 -0.23 7.37 18.10
N HIS A 141 -1.41 6.97 18.59
CA HIS A 141 -1.67 5.66 19.19
C HIS A 141 -3.01 5.11 18.68
N ALA A 142 -3.08 3.79 18.51
CA ALA A 142 -4.32 3.09 18.19
C ALA A 142 -4.40 1.76 18.93
N TYR A 143 -5.61 1.23 19.10
CA TYR A 143 -5.80 -0.07 19.72
C TYR A 143 -5.30 -1.20 18.81
N CYS A 144 -4.38 -2.01 19.33
CA CYS A 144 -3.77 -3.13 18.65
C CYS A 144 -4.43 -4.43 19.10
N SER A 145 -5.09 -5.12 18.17
CA SER A 145 -5.72 -6.43 18.41
C SER A 145 -4.72 -7.56 18.66
N GLN A 146 -3.46 -7.39 18.28
CA GLN A 146 -2.39 -8.37 18.54
C GLN A 146 -1.80 -8.23 19.95
N HIS A 147 -1.59 -7.00 20.42
CA HIS A 147 -1.02 -6.73 21.75
C HIS A 147 -2.07 -6.46 22.82
N LEU A 148 -3.35 -6.39 22.45
CA LEU A 148 -4.51 -6.14 23.32
C LEU A 148 -4.37 -4.85 24.16
N ARG A 149 -3.77 -3.81 23.57
CA ARG A 149 -3.53 -2.50 24.22
C ARG A 149 -3.44 -1.38 23.18
N LYS A 150 -3.43 -0.12 23.64
CA LYS A 150 -3.06 1.02 22.79
C LYS A 150 -1.55 0.96 22.50
N CYS A 151 -1.20 0.81 21.24
CA CYS A 151 0.19 0.81 20.77
C CYS A 151 0.50 2.10 20.01
N PRO A 152 1.75 2.58 20.05
CA PRO A 152 2.18 3.71 19.22
C PRO A 152 2.13 3.31 17.74
N ILE A 153 1.67 4.23 16.90
CA ILE A 153 1.69 4.06 15.44
C ILE A 153 3.08 4.48 14.96
N ARG A 154 3.88 3.50 14.55
CA ARG A 154 5.28 3.67 14.12
C ARG A 154 5.36 4.27 12.71
N ASP A 155 6.37 5.12 12.46
CA ASP A 155 6.68 5.59 11.11
C ASP A 155 7.15 4.43 10.23
N SER A 156 6.53 4.29 9.07
CA SER A 156 6.98 3.39 8.02
C SER A 156 7.69 4.17 6.91
N PHE A 157 8.63 3.51 6.25
CA PHE A 157 9.24 4.02 5.03
C PHE A 157 8.34 3.76 3.83
N LEU A 158 7.71 2.58 3.81
CA LEU A 158 6.82 2.12 2.76
C LEU A 158 5.44 1.83 3.36
N ASP A 159 4.38 2.38 2.77
CA ASP A 159 3.01 1.95 3.09
C ASP A 159 2.31 1.46 1.81
N VAL A 160 1.63 0.32 1.91
CA VAL A 160 0.89 -0.27 0.79
C VAL A 160 -0.57 -0.51 1.17
N THR A 161 -1.49 -0.09 0.32
CA THR A 161 -2.93 -0.19 0.59
C THR A 161 -3.74 -0.66 -0.62
N GLY A 162 -4.87 -1.32 -0.38
CA GLY A 162 -5.89 -1.63 -1.39
C GLY A 162 -7.27 -1.16 -0.96
N SER A 163 -7.60 0.12 -1.17
CA SER A 163 -8.88 0.67 -0.68
C SER A 163 -10.10 -0.11 -1.22
N ILE A 164 -11.18 -0.17 -0.43
CA ILE A 164 -12.43 -0.86 -0.77
C ILE A 164 -12.89 -0.52 -2.21
N CYS A 165 -12.88 -1.52 -3.08
CA CYS A 165 -13.07 -1.33 -4.53
C CYS A 165 -14.53 -1.44 -5.01
N LYS A 166 -15.48 -1.79 -4.13
CA LYS A 166 -16.89 -2.04 -4.50
C LYS A 166 -17.49 -0.86 -5.27
N SER A 167 -17.11 0.35 -4.91
CA SER A 167 -17.61 1.59 -5.51
C SER A 167 -17.04 1.86 -6.91
N PHE A 168 -15.94 1.19 -7.28
CA PHE A 168 -15.24 1.38 -8.55
C PHE A 168 -15.31 0.13 -9.46
N SER A 169 -15.92 -0.95 -8.96
CA SER A 169 -16.03 -2.24 -9.63
C SER A 169 -17.33 -2.33 -10.41
N SER A 170 -17.28 -2.92 -11.61
CA SER A 170 -18.49 -3.26 -12.40
C SER A 170 -19.41 -4.27 -11.70
N LEU A 171 -18.90 -4.97 -10.68
CA LEU A 171 -19.68 -5.88 -9.83
C LEU A 171 -20.27 -5.20 -8.58
N GLY A 172 -20.02 -3.89 -8.41
CA GLY A 172 -20.56 -3.11 -7.30
C GLY A 172 -21.41 -1.94 -7.78
N ASN A 173 -21.51 -0.90 -6.96
CA ASN A 173 -22.50 0.17 -7.14
C ASN A 173 -22.05 1.28 -8.10
N LEU A 174 -20.79 1.25 -8.57
CA LEU A 174 -20.20 2.26 -9.47
C LEU A 174 -20.33 3.72 -8.99
N GLU A 175 -20.43 3.93 -7.67
CA GLU A 175 -20.48 5.25 -7.03
C GLU A 175 -19.18 6.07 -7.21
N GLY A 176 -18.08 5.41 -7.55
CA GLY A 176 -16.77 6.04 -7.69
C GLY A 176 -16.30 6.72 -6.39
N GLU A 177 -15.73 7.91 -6.55
CA GLU A 177 -15.19 8.72 -5.44
C GLU A 177 -16.28 9.23 -4.47
N ASP A 178 -17.56 9.21 -4.86
CA ASP A 178 -18.68 9.66 -4.03
C ASP A 178 -19.05 8.70 -2.88
N SER A 179 -18.50 7.49 -2.92
CA SER A 179 -18.80 6.46 -1.95
C SER A 179 -18.35 6.83 -0.55
N GLU A 180 -19.10 6.38 0.46
CA GLU A 180 -18.75 6.62 1.86
C GLU A 180 -17.42 5.98 2.23
N ASN A 181 -17.02 4.90 1.55
CA ASN A 181 -15.73 4.26 1.74
C ASN A 181 -14.54 5.12 1.31
N SER A 182 -14.76 6.16 0.48
CA SER A 182 -13.69 7.10 0.09
C SER A 182 -13.18 7.91 1.28
N ILE A 183 -13.95 8.05 2.36
CA ILE A 183 -13.49 8.69 3.61
C ILE A 183 -12.23 8.01 4.14
N LEU A 184 -12.16 6.67 4.01
CA LEU A 184 -11.08 5.83 4.49
C LEU A 184 -9.79 6.07 3.70
N LEU A 185 -9.92 6.22 2.37
CA LEU A 185 -8.82 6.56 1.49
C LEU A 185 -8.27 7.97 1.77
N VAL A 186 -9.16 8.93 2.04
CA VAL A 186 -8.76 10.30 2.44
C VAL A 186 -7.95 10.27 3.73
N ILE A 187 -8.42 9.54 4.75
CA ILE A 187 -7.71 9.43 6.03
C ILE A 187 -6.32 8.81 5.80
N TRP A 188 -6.22 7.73 5.02
CA TRP A 188 -4.94 7.08 4.71
C TRP A 188 -3.94 8.01 4.04
N MET A 189 -4.37 8.74 3.01
CA MET A 189 -3.50 9.65 2.30
C MET A 189 -3.02 10.79 3.18
N VAL A 190 -3.94 11.47 3.86
CA VAL A 190 -3.58 12.59 4.74
C VAL A 190 -2.66 12.12 5.86
N PHE A 191 -2.97 10.97 6.48
CA PHE A 191 -2.13 10.38 7.52
C PHE A 191 -0.69 10.17 7.01
N ASN A 192 -0.52 9.53 5.86
CA ASN A 192 0.79 9.24 5.29
C ASN A 192 1.54 10.49 4.82
N PHE A 193 0.85 11.45 4.18
CA PHE A 193 1.47 12.71 3.75
C PHE A 193 1.96 13.53 4.93
N ARG A 194 1.20 13.57 6.04
CA ARG A 194 1.60 14.29 7.26
C ARG A 194 2.79 13.64 7.96
N ARG A 195 2.87 12.30 7.97
CA ARG A 195 4.04 11.56 8.47
C ARG A 195 5.20 11.57 7.49
N ARG A 196 4.94 12.03 6.27
CA ARG A 196 5.91 12.14 5.18
C ARG A 196 6.53 10.78 4.82
N THR A 197 5.73 9.71 4.89
CA THR A 197 6.08 8.36 4.46
C THR A 197 6.76 8.41 3.10
N ALA A 198 7.91 7.77 2.96
CA ALA A 198 8.79 7.96 1.80
C ALA A 198 8.14 7.47 0.50
N ILE A 199 7.50 6.29 0.57
CA ILE A 199 6.90 5.61 -0.57
C ILE A 199 5.52 5.11 -0.19
N LEU A 200 4.54 5.42 -1.02
CA LEU A 200 3.18 4.93 -0.87
C LEU A 200 2.78 4.17 -2.10
N THR A 201 2.10 3.05 -1.91
CA THR A 201 1.46 2.35 -3.01
C THR A 201 0.00 2.09 -2.72
N HIS A 202 -0.84 2.40 -3.70
CA HIS A 202 -2.26 2.12 -3.65
C HIS A 202 -2.65 1.22 -4.82
N GLU A 203 -3.38 0.14 -4.53
CA GLU A 203 -3.95 -0.79 -5.49
C GLU A 203 -5.47 -0.60 -5.56
N ASN A 204 -6.03 -0.74 -6.77
CA ASN A 204 -7.47 -0.86 -6.95
C ASN A 204 -7.83 -1.54 -8.28
N VAL A 205 -9.12 -1.73 -8.53
CA VAL A 205 -9.66 -2.24 -9.80
C VAL A 205 -9.35 -1.31 -10.97
N ARG A 206 -9.36 -1.86 -12.19
CA ARG A 206 -9.00 -1.15 -13.43
C ARG A 206 -9.79 0.16 -13.66
N GLY A 207 -11.05 0.20 -13.23
CA GLY A 207 -11.95 1.36 -13.39
C GLY A 207 -11.69 2.51 -12.41
N PHE A 208 -10.73 2.37 -11.48
CA PHE A 208 -10.46 3.38 -10.47
C PHE A 208 -9.94 4.71 -11.07
N VAL A 209 -10.66 5.79 -10.76
CA VAL A 209 -10.35 7.18 -11.13
C VAL A 209 -9.44 7.79 -10.06
N SER A 210 -8.47 8.59 -10.47
CA SER A 210 -7.32 8.93 -9.63
C SER A 210 -6.84 10.37 -9.70
N GLN A 211 -7.57 11.24 -10.39
CA GLN A 211 -7.07 12.59 -10.65
C GLN A 211 -6.94 13.38 -9.34
N LEU A 212 -7.98 13.39 -8.50
CA LEU A 212 -7.96 14.12 -7.22
C LEU A 212 -6.81 13.66 -6.33
N ILE A 213 -6.58 12.34 -6.28
CA ILE A 213 -5.52 11.75 -5.47
C ILE A 213 -4.14 12.15 -5.97
N SER A 214 -3.96 12.12 -7.28
CA SER A 214 -2.70 12.51 -7.93
C SER A 214 -2.41 14.00 -7.70
N ASP A 215 -3.42 14.85 -7.82
CA ASP A 215 -3.30 16.30 -7.61
C ASP A 215 -2.90 16.63 -6.16
N GLU A 216 -3.56 16.00 -5.19
CA GLU A 216 -3.23 16.20 -3.77
C GLU A 216 -1.85 15.63 -3.38
N ALA A 217 -1.45 14.50 -3.97
CA ALA A 217 -0.10 13.97 -3.80
C ALA A 217 0.97 14.94 -4.31
N CYS A 218 0.76 15.51 -5.50
CA CYS A 218 1.65 16.52 -6.08
C CYS A 218 1.76 17.75 -5.18
N LYS A 219 0.65 18.27 -4.66
CA LYS A 219 0.64 19.39 -3.69
C LYS A 219 1.40 19.06 -2.40
N ALA A 220 1.35 17.81 -1.96
CA ALA A 220 2.10 17.32 -0.79
C ALA A 220 3.59 17.04 -1.08
N GLY A 221 4.07 17.29 -2.30
CA GLY A 221 5.47 17.10 -2.69
C GLY A 221 5.82 15.67 -3.09
N TYR A 222 4.84 14.89 -3.57
CA TYR A 222 5.05 13.54 -4.10
C TYR A 222 4.98 13.56 -5.64
N ASN A 223 5.95 12.90 -6.25
CA ASN A 223 5.85 12.45 -7.64
C ASN A 223 4.99 11.18 -7.66
N HIS A 224 4.23 10.97 -8.74
CA HIS A 224 3.40 9.78 -8.86
C HIS A 224 3.59 9.07 -10.19
N VAL A 225 3.36 7.76 -10.16
CA VAL A 225 3.34 6.87 -11.32
C VAL A 225 2.07 6.03 -11.27
N GLN A 226 1.49 5.77 -12.43
CA GLN A 226 0.37 4.85 -12.56
C GLN A 226 0.79 3.66 -13.42
N ALA A 227 0.43 2.46 -12.99
CA ALA A 227 0.63 1.24 -13.76
C ALA A 227 -0.69 0.47 -13.86
N LYS A 228 -0.94 -0.13 -15.02
CA LYS A 228 -1.98 -1.14 -15.20
C LYS A 228 -1.25 -2.46 -15.38
N CYS A 229 -1.63 -3.45 -14.60
CA CYS A 229 -1.02 -4.77 -14.66
C CYS A 229 -2.12 -5.81 -14.79
N HIS A 230 -1.93 -6.71 -15.76
CA HIS A 230 -2.62 -7.97 -15.81
C HIS A 230 -1.72 -9.05 -15.17
N PRO A 231 -2.23 -9.91 -14.28
CA PRO A 231 -1.41 -10.99 -13.69
C PRO A 231 -0.69 -11.86 -14.73
N ARG A 232 -1.32 -12.05 -15.90
CA ARG A 232 -0.71 -12.73 -17.07
C ARG A 232 0.54 -12.05 -17.62
N ASP A 233 0.69 -10.74 -17.45
CA ASP A 233 1.88 -9.99 -17.89
C ASP A 233 3.12 -10.43 -17.10
N VAL A 234 2.94 -11.07 -15.95
CA VAL A 234 4.00 -11.68 -15.13
C VAL A 234 3.85 -13.19 -14.99
N GLY A 235 3.22 -13.84 -15.98
CA GLY A 235 3.14 -15.30 -16.06
C GLY A 235 2.15 -15.96 -15.09
N ILE A 236 1.23 -15.19 -14.49
CA ILE A 236 0.15 -15.75 -13.66
C ILE A 236 -1.09 -15.98 -14.53
N PRO A 237 -1.62 -17.22 -14.62
CA PRO A 237 -2.76 -17.53 -15.47
C PRO A 237 -4.12 -17.06 -14.90
N VAL A 238 -4.16 -15.93 -14.18
CA VAL A 238 -5.39 -15.38 -13.56
C VAL A 238 -5.84 -14.10 -14.28
N GLY A 239 -7.15 -14.02 -14.56
CA GLY A 239 -7.81 -12.87 -15.19
C GLY A 239 -8.21 -11.78 -14.19
N ARG A 240 -7.26 -11.18 -13.47
CA ARG A 240 -7.53 -10.20 -12.40
C ARG A 240 -6.73 -8.90 -12.60
N PRO A 241 -7.06 -8.10 -13.63
CA PRO A 241 -6.33 -6.86 -13.90
C PRO A 241 -6.52 -5.84 -12.77
N ARG A 242 -5.46 -5.05 -12.53
CA ARG A 242 -5.39 -4.04 -11.49
C ARG A 242 -4.74 -2.76 -11.95
N LYS A 243 -5.06 -1.68 -11.24
CA LYS A 243 -4.44 -0.37 -11.37
C LYS A 243 -3.67 -0.08 -10.08
N TYR A 244 -2.42 0.34 -10.24
CA TYR A 244 -1.50 0.64 -9.16
C TYR A 244 -1.06 2.10 -9.24
N PHE A 245 -0.99 2.75 -8.09
CA PHE A 245 -0.53 4.11 -7.91
C PHE A 245 0.67 4.12 -6.99
N GLY A 246 1.79 4.60 -7.51
CA GLY A 246 3.01 4.77 -6.74
C GLY A 246 3.19 6.24 -6.45
N PHE A 247 3.36 6.59 -5.19
CA PHE A 247 3.72 7.94 -4.79
C PHE A 247 5.07 7.90 -4.13
N LYS A 248 5.95 8.80 -4.55
CA LYS A 248 7.32 8.91 -4.08
C LYS A 248 7.60 10.36 -3.72
N LYS A 249 8.07 10.61 -2.50
CA LYS A 249 8.44 11.95 -2.06
C LYS A 249 9.56 12.51 -2.93
N ALA A 250 9.42 13.73 -3.43
CA ALA A 250 10.27 14.31 -4.47
C ALA A 250 11.77 14.38 -4.10
N MET A 251 12.12 14.50 -2.81
CA MET A 251 13.51 14.52 -2.34
C MET A 251 14.20 13.15 -2.33
N ILE A 252 13.50 12.07 -2.68
CA ILE A 252 14.09 10.75 -2.82
C ILE A 252 14.52 10.60 -4.28
N THR A 253 15.80 10.34 -4.53
CA THR A 253 16.36 10.26 -5.90
C THR A 253 16.02 8.94 -6.59
N LEU A 254 15.69 7.88 -5.86
CA LEU A 254 15.59 6.52 -6.40
C LEU A 254 14.20 5.89 -6.27
N PHE A 255 13.47 5.88 -7.37
CA PHE A 255 12.33 5.00 -7.63
C PHE A 255 11.99 5.18 -9.12
N SER A 256 12.48 4.28 -9.96
CA SER A 256 12.13 4.25 -11.38
C SER A 256 10.77 3.55 -11.56
N GLN A 257 10.10 3.85 -12.67
CA GLN A 257 8.88 3.17 -13.10
C GLN A 257 9.01 1.64 -13.07
N SER A 258 10.22 1.13 -13.37
CA SER A 258 10.56 -0.29 -13.34
C SER A 258 10.47 -0.89 -11.95
N ILE A 259 11.02 -0.25 -10.91
CA ILE A 259 10.93 -0.75 -9.51
C ILE A 259 9.48 -0.78 -9.03
N PHE A 260 8.67 0.20 -9.43
CA PHE A 260 7.25 0.23 -9.12
C PHE A 260 6.49 -0.94 -9.77
N MET A 261 6.67 -1.17 -11.08
CA MET A 261 6.08 -2.35 -11.75
C MET A 261 6.56 -3.68 -11.16
N CYS A 262 7.80 -3.70 -10.67
CA CYS A 262 8.48 -4.85 -10.06
C CYS A 262 8.08 -5.15 -8.62
N ILE A 263 7.24 -4.37 -7.92
CA ILE A 263 6.76 -4.77 -6.57
C ILE A 263 5.31 -5.25 -6.65
N PHE A 264 4.53 -4.79 -7.64
CA PHE A 264 3.07 -4.82 -7.56
C PHE A 264 2.37 -5.68 -8.61
N THR A 265 3.09 -6.32 -9.52
CA THR A 265 2.49 -7.15 -10.58
C THR A 265 1.91 -8.50 -10.09
N TYR A 266 2.24 -8.97 -8.88
CA TYR A 266 1.88 -10.32 -8.41
C TYR A 266 0.93 -10.37 -7.18
N GLY A 267 0.62 -9.24 -6.55
CA GLY A 267 -0.03 -9.21 -5.23
C GLY A 267 -1.51 -9.62 -5.10
N ASN A 268 -2.08 -10.41 -6.02
CA ASN A 268 -3.51 -10.73 -6.00
C ASN A 268 -3.78 -12.23 -6.18
N ARG A 269 -3.85 -12.96 -5.06
CA ARG A 269 -4.73 -14.14 -4.96
C ARG A 269 -6.07 -13.70 -4.38
#